data_AF-A0ABD6Y5P5-F1
#
_entry.id   AF-A0ABD6Y5P5-F1
#
_cell.length_a   1.000
_cell.length_b   1.000
_cell.length_c   1.000
_cell.angle_alpha   90.00
_cell.angle_beta   90.00
_cell.angle_gamma   90.00
#
_symmetry.space_group_name_H-M   'P 1'
#
loop_
_entity.id
_entity.type
_entity.pdbx_description
1 polymer ?
#
loop_
_entity_poly.entity_id
_entity_poly.type
_entity_poly.pdbx_seq_one_letter_code
_entity_poly.pdbx_strand_id
1 'polypeptide(L)'
;MQKNTRYFGRKIEYHGEKFDSIREANFFKKFVEPFGYNYTLHENFRLHPIVELCNGVIKLRSSSYKPDIVIRDKKGKLLHVIDIKSGFNTQYNIDQAAALRFKMFAMKYEIPVEVVVPNLKSFRVKIIGTTKKFTPVTKHNLNYTIDELVKEEEAE
;
A
#
# COMPACT_ATOMS: atom_id res chain seq x y z
N MET A 1 13.53 -34.80 -10.22
CA MET A 1 12.30 -33.97 -10.31
C MET A 1 12.20 -33.09 -9.07
N GLN A 2 12.66 -31.84 -9.13
CA GLN A 2 12.45 -30.87 -8.03
C GLN A 2 11.07 -30.25 -8.20
N LYS A 3 10.15 -30.51 -7.26
CA LYS A 3 8.87 -29.81 -7.17
C LYS A 3 9.14 -28.41 -6.61
N ASN A 4 9.14 -27.40 -7.49
CA ASN A 4 9.09 -25.99 -7.10
C ASN A 4 7.70 -25.69 -6.53
N THR A 5 7.51 -25.93 -5.23
CA THR A 5 6.28 -25.52 -4.53
C THR A 5 6.34 -24.01 -4.34
N ARG A 6 5.82 -23.29 -5.33
CA ARG A 6 5.60 -21.85 -5.28
C ARG A 6 4.60 -21.61 -4.14
N TYR A 7 5.08 -21.14 -2.98
CA TYR A 7 4.25 -20.80 -1.82
C TYR A 7 3.37 -19.58 -2.16
N PHE A 8 2.35 -19.79 -2.99
CA PHE A 8 1.35 -18.78 -3.26
C PHE A 8 0.59 -18.50 -1.96
N GLY A 9 0.49 -17.22 -1.61
CA GLY A 9 -0.31 -16.76 -0.48
C GLY A 9 -1.70 -17.37 -0.55
N ARG A 10 -2.15 -17.97 0.56
CA ARG A 10 -3.51 -18.49 0.67
C ARG A 10 -4.45 -17.30 0.69
N LYS A 11 -5.22 -17.13 -0.38
CA LYS A 11 -6.33 -16.18 -0.43
C LYS A 11 -7.34 -16.54 0.65
N ILE A 12 -7.84 -15.54 1.36
CA ILE A 12 -8.79 -15.72 2.45
C ILE A 12 -9.99 -14.85 2.20
N GLU A 13 -11.15 -15.43 2.47
CA GLU A 13 -12.39 -14.69 2.57
C GLU A 13 -12.71 -14.45 4.04
N TYR A 14 -13.02 -13.21 4.41
CA TYR A 14 -13.37 -12.82 5.76
C TYR A 14 -14.48 -11.76 5.69
N HIS A 15 -15.66 -12.07 6.27
CA HIS A 15 -16.86 -11.23 6.19
C HIS A 15 -17.25 -10.79 4.77
N GLY A 16 -17.05 -11.67 3.78
CA GLY A 16 -17.35 -11.39 2.36
C GLY A 16 -16.25 -10.63 1.62
N GLU A 17 -15.21 -10.18 2.32
CA GLU A 17 -14.06 -9.51 1.73
C GLU A 17 -12.95 -10.51 1.41
N LYS A 18 -12.32 -10.35 0.23
CA LYS A 18 -11.25 -11.24 -0.24
C LYS A 18 -9.90 -10.58 -0.05
N PHE A 19 -9.06 -11.20 0.77
CA PHE A 19 -7.68 -10.82 0.99
C PHE A 19 -6.75 -11.70 0.16
N ASP A 20 -5.69 -11.11 -0.40
CA ASP A 20 -4.71 -11.85 -1.19
C ASP A 20 -3.74 -12.63 -0.28
N SER A 21 -3.67 -12.31 1.02
CA SER A 21 -2.89 -13.07 1.99
C SER A 21 -3.47 -13.12 3.42
N ILE A 22 -3.07 -14.17 4.17
CA ILE A 22 -3.32 -14.28 5.64
C ILE A 22 -2.84 -13.04 6.38
N ARG A 23 -1.74 -12.43 5.91
CA ARG A 23 -1.12 -11.29 6.57
C ARG A 23 -1.97 -10.02 6.41
N GLU A 24 -2.49 -9.76 5.22
CA GLU A 24 -3.43 -8.65 4.99
C GLU A 24 -4.68 -8.83 5.85
N ALA A 25 -5.27 -10.03 5.84
CA ALA A 25 -6.46 -10.33 6.65
C ALA A 25 -6.18 -10.11 8.15
N ASN A 26 -5.02 -10.55 8.65
CA ASN A 26 -4.64 -10.34 10.04
C ASN A 26 -4.38 -8.87 10.39
N PHE A 27 -3.78 -8.09 9.48
CA PHE A 27 -3.60 -6.66 9.69
C PHE A 27 -4.95 -5.94 9.75
N PHE A 28 -5.83 -6.23 8.81
CA PHE A 28 -7.18 -5.68 8.75
C PHE A 28 -7.95 -5.93 10.07
N LYS A 29 -8.01 -7.19 10.51
CA LYS A 29 -8.69 -7.59 11.76
C LYS A 29 -8.16 -6.92 13.02
N LYS A 30 -6.87 -6.57 13.04
CA LYS A 30 -6.20 -6.04 14.23
C LYS A 30 -6.13 -4.53 14.27
N PHE A 31 -5.88 -3.90 13.13
CA PHE A 31 -5.50 -2.49 13.06
C PHE A 31 -6.51 -1.64 12.28
N VAL A 32 -7.51 -2.23 11.62
CA VAL A 32 -8.51 -1.50 10.82
C VAL A 32 -9.92 -1.73 11.34
N GLU A 33 -10.39 -2.99 11.32
CA GLU A 33 -11.77 -3.37 11.68
C GLU A 33 -12.19 -2.88 13.10
N PRO A 34 -11.38 -3.02 14.16
CA PRO A 34 -11.82 -2.65 15.52
C PRO A 34 -11.94 -1.14 15.76
N PHE A 35 -11.35 -0.31 14.89
CA PHE A 35 -11.20 1.13 15.13
C PHE A 35 -12.23 1.98 14.39
N GLY A 36 -13.11 1.37 13.58
CA GLY A 36 -14.23 2.06 12.94
C GLY A 36 -13.81 3.07 11.86
N TYR A 37 -12.64 2.90 11.24
CA TYR A 37 -12.21 3.78 10.14
C TYR A 37 -13.15 3.67 8.93
N ASN A 38 -13.25 4.76 8.15
CA ASN A 38 -13.87 4.71 6.83
C ASN A 38 -12.87 4.13 5.82
N TYR A 39 -12.96 2.82 5.57
CA TYR A 39 -11.99 2.10 4.73
C TYR A 39 -12.61 1.53 3.46
N THR A 40 -11.76 1.32 2.46
CA THR A 40 -12.03 0.48 1.29
C THR A 40 -10.90 -0.52 1.11
N LEU A 41 -11.24 -1.74 0.73
CA LEU A 41 -10.27 -2.80 0.43
C LEU A 41 -10.10 -2.90 -1.08
N HIS A 42 -8.85 -3.05 -1.55
CA HIS A 42 -8.52 -3.31 -2.95
C HIS A 42 -9.15 -2.32 -3.96
N GLU A 43 -9.34 -1.07 -3.56
CA GLU A 43 -9.93 -0.04 -4.40
C GLU A 43 -9.06 0.25 -5.62
N ASN A 44 -9.69 0.39 -6.79
CA ASN A 44 -8.97 0.60 -8.03
C ASN A 44 -8.75 2.07 -8.34
N PHE A 45 -7.48 2.50 -8.32
CA PHE A 45 -7.08 3.85 -8.70
C PHE A 45 -6.45 3.84 -10.09
N ARG A 46 -7.04 4.60 -11.01
CA ARG A 46 -6.44 4.80 -12.34
C ARG A 46 -5.20 5.68 -12.19
N LEU A 47 -4.02 5.21 -12.59
CA LEU A 47 -2.79 5.99 -12.55
C LEU A 47 -2.72 6.92 -13.76
N HIS A 48 -2.79 6.37 -14.97
CA HIS A 48 -2.89 7.17 -16.20
C HIS A 48 -3.95 6.63 -17.15
N PRO A 49 -4.56 7.50 -17.97
CA PRO A 49 -5.50 7.07 -18.97
C PRO A 49 -4.83 6.33 -20.12
N ILE A 50 -5.65 5.80 -21.03
CA ILE A 50 -5.15 5.38 -22.35
C ILE A 50 -4.65 6.65 -23.03
N VAL A 51 -3.45 6.61 -23.56
CA VAL A 51 -2.85 7.74 -24.28
C VAL A 51 -2.75 7.36 -25.75
N GLU A 52 -3.36 8.16 -26.61
CA GLU A 52 -3.21 8.02 -28.05
C GLU A 52 -1.88 8.66 -28.48
N LEU A 53 -1.06 7.89 -29.20
CA LEU A 53 0.25 8.27 -29.69
C LEU A 53 0.24 8.25 -31.22
N CYS A 54 1.13 9.02 -31.84
CA CYS A 54 1.26 9.11 -33.29
C CYS A 54 -0.08 9.43 -33.97
N ASN A 55 -0.78 10.47 -33.51
CA ASN A 55 -2.08 10.91 -34.04
C ASN A 55 -3.16 9.81 -34.04
N GLY A 56 -3.16 8.94 -33.03
CA GLY A 56 -4.19 7.89 -32.86
C GLY A 56 -3.86 6.54 -33.50
N VAL A 57 -2.71 6.42 -34.17
CA VAL A 57 -2.27 5.15 -34.78
C VAL A 57 -1.95 4.10 -33.72
N ILE A 58 -1.39 4.52 -32.57
CA ILE A 58 -1.00 3.61 -31.48
C ILE A 58 -1.63 4.07 -30.17
N LYS A 59 -2.08 3.12 -29.36
CA LYS A 59 -2.65 3.39 -28.03
C LYS A 59 -1.75 2.81 -26.94
N LEU A 60 -1.24 3.68 -26.07
CA LEU A 60 -0.61 3.27 -24.82
C LEU A 60 -1.70 2.86 -23.84
N ARG A 61 -1.64 1.60 -23.36
CA ARG A 61 -2.63 1.07 -22.41
C ARG A 61 -2.62 1.87 -21.11
N SER A 62 -3.80 2.11 -20.53
CA SER A 62 -3.89 2.66 -19.18
C SER A 62 -3.28 1.73 -18.14
N SER A 63 -2.80 2.29 -17.04
CA SER A 63 -2.48 1.54 -15.84
C SER A 63 -3.30 1.99 -14.65
N SER A 64 -3.52 1.04 -13.75
CA SER A 64 -4.21 1.25 -12.48
C SER A 64 -3.41 0.59 -11.36
N TYR A 65 -3.66 1.04 -10.15
CA TYR A 65 -3.07 0.53 -8.94
C TYR A 65 -4.17 0.23 -7.93
N LYS A 66 -4.05 -0.92 -7.25
CA LYS A 66 -4.93 -1.37 -6.20
C LYS A 66 -4.11 -1.53 -4.92
N PRO A 67 -4.11 -0.54 -4.02
CA PRO A 67 -3.58 -0.73 -2.67
C PRO A 67 -4.40 -1.79 -1.92
N ASP A 68 -3.84 -2.34 -0.84
CA ASP A 68 -4.55 -3.33 -0.03
C ASP A 68 -5.68 -2.68 0.75
N ILE A 69 -5.40 -1.53 1.37
CA ILE A 69 -6.35 -0.80 2.21
C ILE A 69 -6.22 0.69 1.95
N VAL A 70 -7.35 1.38 1.86
CA VAL A 70 -7.41 2.85 1.85
C VAL A 70 -8.29 3.32 2.99
N ILE A 71 -7.85 4.35 3.70
CA ILE A 71 -8.62 5.01 4.75
C ILE A 71 -8.88 6.46 4.35
N ARG A 72 -10.10 6.93 4.60
CA ARG A 72 -10.55 8.28 4.29
C ARG A 72 -11.06 9.02 5.51
N ASP A 73 -11.03 10.33 5.42
CA ASP A 73 -11.76 11.19 6.35
C ASP A 73 -13.27 11.16 6.07
N LYS A 74 -14.04 11.89 6.89
CA LYS A 74 -15.49 12.03 6.72
C LYS A 74 -15.90 12.75 5.43
N LYS A 75 -14.99 13.48 4.79
CA LYS A 75 -15.20 14.23 3.54
C LYS A 75 -14.76 13.43 2.31
N GLY A 76 -14.22 12.23 2.49
CA GLY A 76 -13.73 11.37 1.42
C GLY A 76 -12.28 11.64 0.99
N LYS A 77 -11.56 12.52 1.69
CA LYS A 77 -10.12 12.76 1.45
C LYS A 77 -9.33 11.54 1.91
N LEU A 78 -8.35 11.12 1.11
CA LEU A 78 -7.41 10.05 1.45
C LEU A 78 -6.58 10.46 2.68
N LEU A 79 -6.59 9.60 3.71
CA LEU A 79 -5.76 9.74 4.92
C LEU A 79 -4.60 8.74 4.92
N HIS A 80 -4.89 7.48 4.57
CA HIS A 80 -3.90 6.42 4.48
C HIS A 80 -4.11 5.60 3.23
N VAL A 81 -3.02 5.25 2.57
CA VAL A 81 -3.01 4.32 1.43
C VAL A 81 -1.97 3.26 1.73
N ILE A 82 -2.43 2.07 2.09
CA ILE A 82 -1.63 1.04 2.74
C ILE A 82 -1.39 -0.12 1.77
N ASP A 83 -0.12 -0.53 1.70
CA ASP A 83 0.33 -1.70 0.95
C ASP A 83 1.12 -2.61 1.89
N ILE A 84 0.62 -3.82 2.11
CA ILE A 84 1.08 -4.74 3.13
C ILE A 84 2.14 -5.66 2.54
N LYS A 85 3.26 -5.76 3.24
CA LYS A 85 4.42 -6.56 2.82
C LYS A 85 4.90 -7.49 3.93
N SER A 86 5.69 -8.48 3.53
CA SER A 86 6.31 -9.45 4.43
C SER A 86 7.53 -8.90 5.17
N GLY A 87 8.20 -7.90 4.59
CA GLY A 87 9.41 -7.28 5.12
C GLY A 87 9.91 -6.16 4.22
N PHE A 88 10.86 -5.37 4.72
CA PHE A 88 11.41 -4.22 3.99
C PHE A 88 12.67 -4.54 3.16
N ASN A 89 13.17 -5.78 3.17
CA ASN A 89 14.46 -6.08 2.52
C ASN A 89 14.44 -5.74 1.02
N THR A 90 15.24 -4.72 0.69
CA THR A 90 15.20 -3.87 -0.50
C THR A 90 15.69 -4.55 -1.78
N GLN A 91 16.30 -5.74 -1.69
CA GLN A 91 16.83 -6.45 -2.86
C GLN A 91 15.85 -7.48 -3.46
N TYR A 92 14.79 -7.87 -2.73
CA TYR A 92 13.83 -8.90 -3.17
C TYR A 92 12.35 -8.62 -2.88
N ASN A 93 11.99 -7.71 -1.95
CA ASN A 93 10.59 -7.60 -1.49
C ASN A 93 9.81 -6.38 -2.00
N ILE A 94 10.49 -5.33 -2.47
CA ILE A 94 9.83 -4.20 -3.14
C ILE A 94 10.29 -4.22 -4.60
N ASP A 95 9.44 -4.78 -5.44
CA ASP A 95 9.62 -4.78 -6.88
C ASP A 95 9.76 -3.33 -7.39
N GLN A 96 10.75 -3.07 -8.25
CA GLN A 96 10.94 -1.77 -8.88
C GLN A 96 9.66 -1.29 -9.59
N ALA A 97 8.87 -2.22 -10.15
CA ALA A 97 7.59 -1.90 -10.74
C ALA A 97 6.55 -1.44 -9.69
N ALA A 98 6.58 -1.99 -8.47
CA ALA A 98 5.73 -1.53 -7.37
C ALA A 98 6.15 -0.13 -6.89
N ALA A 99 7.46 0.11 -6.74
CA ALA A 99 7.98 1.43 -6.40
C ALA A 99 7.58 2.50 -7.43
N LEU A 100 7.64 2.17 -8.71
CA LEU A 100 7.18 3.07 -9.78
C LEU A 100 5.68 3.36 -9.67
N ARG A 101 4.84 2.33 -9.42
CA ARG A 101 3.39 2.52 -9.22
C ARG A 101 3.10 3.42 -8.02
N PHE A 102 3.80 3.26 -6.91
CA PHE A 102 3.62 4.10 -5.72
C PHE A 102 4.02 5.55 -6.01
N LYS A 103 5.12 5.76 -6.75
CA LYS A 103 5.52 7.10 -7.21
C LYS A 103 4.46 7.75 -8.10
N MET A 104 3.93 7.01 -9.08
CA MET A 104 2.88 7.51 -9.96
C MET A 104 1.58 7.80 -9.21
N PHE A 105 1.26 6.98 -8.21
CA PHE A 105 0.11 7.20 -7.35
C PHE A 105 0.28 8.49 -6.53
N ALA A 106 1.41 8.63 -5.83
CA ALA A 106 1.70 9.80 -5.01
C ALA A 106 1.74 11.09 -5.83
N MET A 107 2.28 11.03 -7.05
CA MET A 107 2.29 12.17 -7.98
C MET A 107 0.88 12.62 -8.39
N LYS A 108 -0.09 11.70 -8.45
CA LYS A 108 -1.45 12.00 -8.91
C LYS A 108 -2.42 12.36 -7.79
N TYR A 109 -2.31 11.68 -6.65
CA TYR A 109 -3.24 11.81 -5.52
C TYR A 109 -2.65 12.60 -4.35
N GLU A 110 -1.42 13.10 -4.49
CA GLU A 110 -0.72 13.94 -3.51
C GLU A 110 -0.60 13.30 -2.11
N ILE A 111 -0.60 11.97 -2.06
CA ILE A 111 -0.44 11.19 -0.82
C ILE A 111 0.48 9.98 -1.09
N PRO A 112 1.50 9.75 -0.25
CA PRO A 112 2.37 8.60 -0.41
C PRO A 112 1.64 7.29 -0.10
N VAL A 113 2.14 6.20 -0.70
CA VAL A 113 1.75 4.84 -0.30
C VAL A 113 2.62 4.41 0.88
N GLU A 114 1.95 3.98 1.96
CA GLU A 114 2.57 3.48 3.17
C GLU A 114 2.81 1.98 3.04
N VAL A 115 4.09 1.59 2.97
CA VAL A 115 4.48 0.17 2.97
C VAL A 115 4.48 -0.32 4.41
N VAL A 116 3.56 -1.23 4.72
CA VAL A 116 3.34 -1.74 6.07
C VAL A 116 3.88 -3.15 6.20
N VAL A 117 4.69 -3.38 7.23
CA VAL A 117 5.11 -4.72 7.66
C VAL A 117 4.50 -5.01 9.03
N PRO A 118 3.43 -5.81 9.09
CA PRO A 118 2.75 -6.09 10.35
C PRO A 118 3.51 -7.09 11.21
N ASN A 119 3.47 -6.85 12.52
CA ASN A 119 3.89 -7.74 13.58
C ASN A 119 2.68 -8.09 14.48
N LEU A 120 2.88 -8.86 15.55
CA LEU A 120 1.78 -9.35 16.37
C LEU A 120 0.95 -8.25 17.04
N LYS A 121 1.62 -7.19 17.54
CA LYS A 121 1.06 -6.09 18.36
C LYS A 121 1.36 -4.69 17.81
N SER A 122 2.13 -4.61 16.74
CA SER A 122 2.55 -3.37 16.11
C SER A 122 2.75 -3.63 14.63
N PHE A 123 3.01 -2.57 13.88
CA PHE A 123 3.43 -2.67 12.51
C PHE A 123 4.50 -1.62 12.25
N ARG A 124 5.37 -1.89 11.30
CA ARG A 124 6.34 -0.91 10.84
C ARG A 124 5.82 -0.30 9.56
N VAL A 125 5.96 1.00 9.42
CA VAL A 125 5.60 1.77 8.23
C VAL A 125 6.86 2.34 7.60
N LYS A 126 6.90 2.31 6.28
CA LYS A 126 7.90 3.02 5.49
C LYS A 126 7.26 3.63 4.26
N ILE A 127 7.66 4.86 3.95
CA ILE A 127 7.39 5.47 2.65
C ILE A 127 8.60 5.18 1.72
N ILE A 128 8.32 4.86 0.46
CA ILE A 128 9.36 4.63 -0.55
C ILE A 128 9.24 5.62 -1.71
N GLY A 129 10.33 5.78 -2.46
CA GLY A 129 10.37 6.72 -3.60
C GLY A 129 10.64 8.17 -3.21
N THR A 130 11.03 8.41 -1.95
CA THR A 130 11.47 9.70 -1.40
C THR A 130 12.95 9.94 -1.71
N THR A 131 13.34 11.22 -1.75
CA THR A 131 14.76 11.63 -1.89
C THR A 131 15.55 11.38 -0.60
N LYS A 132 14.92 11.59 0.56
CA LYS A 132 15.46 11.20 1.87
C LYS A 132 15.20 9.72 2.15
N LYS A 133 16.15 9.05 2.81
CA LYS A 133 16.03 7.63 3.18
C LYS A 133 15.10 7.47 4.39
N PHE A 134 13.82 7.18 4.13
CA PHE A 134 12.85 6.90 5.18
C PHE A 134 13.21 5.62 5.96
N THR A 135 13.51 5.75 7.25
CA THR A 135 13.69 4.62 8.18
C THR A 135 12.32 4.08 8.60
N PRO A 136 12.12 2.75 8.73
CA PRO A 136 10.79 2.25 9.07
C PRO A 136 10.41 2.58 10.52
N VAL A 137 9.36 3.39 10.70
CA VAL A 137 8.80 3.81 12.00
C VAL A 137 7.83 2.74 12.51
N THR A 138 7.84 2.46 13.82
CA THR A 138 6.91 1.49 14.43
C THR A 138 5.65 2.20 14.92
N LYS A 139 4.48 1.70 14.53
CA LYS A 139 3.16 2.19 14.92
C LYS A 139 2.31 1.08 15.52
N HIS A 140 1.32 1.48 16.31
CA HIS A 140 0.38 0.57 17.00
C HIS A 140 -1.07 0.75 16.56
N ASN A 141 -1.38 1.85 15.86
CA ASN A 141 -2.67 2.17 15.29
C ASN A 141 -2.46 3.13 14.10
N LEU A 142 -3.54 3.45 13.40
CA LEU A 142 -3.55 4.37 12.25
C LEU A 142 -4.05 5.77 12.65
N ASN A 143 -3.95 6.13 13.93
CA ASN A 143 -4.29 7.47 14.43
C ASN A 143 -3.08 8.40 14.34
N TYR A 144 -2.48 8.51 13.16
CA TYR A 144 -1.42 9.46 12.88
C TYR A 144 -1.65 10.08 11.51
N THR A 145 -1.06 11.24 11.27
CA THR A 145 -1.04 11.86 9.94
C THR A 145 0.26 11.53 9.22
N ILE A 146 0.26 11.62 7.89
CA ILE A 146 1.49 11.47 7.10
C ILE A 146 2.54 12.50 7.53
N ASP A 147 2.13 13.71 7.91
CA ASP A 147 3.04 14.76 8.37
C ASP A 147 3.70 14.40 9.71
N GLU A 148 2.96 13.82 10.65
CA GLU A 148 3.51 13.29 11.91
C GLU A 148 4.48 12.15 11.65
N LEU A 149 4.11 11.23 10.75
CA LEU A 149 4.96 10.12 10.35
C LEU A 149 6.31 10.58 9.76
N VAL A 150 6.30 11.64 8.95
CA VAL A 150 7.54 12.22 8.38
C VAL A 150 8.33 13.00 9.42
N LYS A 151 7.69 13.73 10.34
CA LYS A 151 8.37 14.48 11.40
C LYS A 151 9.03 13.58 12.44
N GLU A 152 8.42 12.45 12.77
CA GLU A 152 9.00 11.46 13.69
C GLU A 152 10.30 10.85 13.14
N GLU A 153 10.45 10.78 11.81
CA GLU A 153 11.73 10.42 11.19
C GLU A 153 12.81 11.49 11.42
N GLU A 154 12.45 12.77 11.44
CA GLU A 154 13.43 13.86 11.62
C GLU A 154 13.92 14.01 13.07
N ALA A 155 13.27 13.33 14.03
CA ALA A 155 13.59 13.40 15.45
C ALA A 155 14.53 12.27 15.95
N GLU A 156 14.83 11.26 15.12
CA GLU A 156 15.82 10.19 15.35
C GLU A 156 17.13 10.43 14.59
#